data_AF-A0A3R6H0X7-F1
#
_entry.id   AF-A0A3R6H0X7-F1
#
_cell.length_a   1.000
_cell.length_b   1.000
_cell.length_c   1.000
_cell.angle_alpha   90.00
_cell.angle_beta   90.00
_cell.angle_gamma   90.00
#
_symmetry.space_group_name_H-M   'P 1'
#
loop_
_entity.id
_entity.type
_entity.pdbx_description
1 polymer ?
#
loop_
_entity_poly.entity_id
_entity_poly.type
_entity_poly.pdbx_seq_one_letter_code
_entity_poly.pdbx_strand_id
1 'polypeptide(L)'
;MLNREKYAKEIIEIACNGGNIAVVNGKLENCRKTQCNECNFNGGTIRDCDIKTRKWANSEYVEPIEPIEPPVDWSKVPVDTPVLVTDRKDAAESEWEKRYFAKYENGMVYTWANGATSWSGEIVSSWMYAKLAESEESHD
;
A
#
# COMPACT_ATOMS: atom_id res chain seq x y z
N MET A 1 -4.85 3.10 -20.90
CA MET A 1 -3.56 3.03 -21.63
C MET A 1 -3.00 1.64 -21.39
N LEU A 2 -2.34 1.00 -22.35
CA LEU A 2 -1.82 -0.34 -22.15
C LEU A 2 -0.53 -0.31 -21.32
N ASN A 3 -0.23 -1.40 -20.60
CA ASN A 3 1.04 -1.50 -19.84
C ASN A 3 2.27 -1.27 -20.74
N ARG A 4 2.28 -1.81 -21.97
CA ARG A 4 3.40 -1.59 -22.91
C ARG A 4 3.60 -0.13 -23.31
N GLU A 5 2.52 0.66 -23.29
CA GLU A 5 2.57 2.09 -23.62
C GLU A 5 3.05 2.88 -22.41
N LYS A 6 2.57 2.53 -21.21
CA LYS A 6 2.99 3.14 -19.95
C LYS A 6 4.47 2.94 -19.68
N TYR A 7 4.94 1.71 -19.85
CA TYR A 7 6.29 1.29 -19.48
C TYR A 7 7.24 1.19 -20.67
N ALA A 8 6.95 1.90 -21.77
CA ALA A 8 7.70 1.76 -23.02
C ALA A 8 9.21 2.02 -22.83
N LYS A 9 9.58 2.99 -21.99
CA LYS A 9 10.98 3.35 -21.74
C LYS A 9 11.73 2.25 -20.98
N GLU A 10 11.15 1.76 -19.89
CA GLU A 10 11.73 0.70 -19.07
C GLU A 10 11.86 -0.61 -19.85
N ILE A 11 10.85 -0.95 -20.66
CA ILE A 11 10.89 -2.13 -21.53
C ILE A 11 12.05 -2.02 -22.53
N ILE A 12 12.23 -0.86 -23.16
CA ILE A 12 13.34 -0.61 -24.10
C ILE A 12 14.68 -0.72 -23.39
N GLU A 13 14.83 -0.13 -22.21
CA GLU A 13 16.06 -0.20 -21.43
C GLU A 13 16.44 -1.65 -21.06
N ILE A 14 15.48 -2.44 -20.58
CA ILE A 14 15.69 -3.85 -20.25
C ILE A 14 16.09 -4.65 -21.50
N ALA A 15 15.40 -4.41 -22.62
CA ALA A 15 15.69 -5.08 -23.89
C ALA A 15 17.11 -4.75 -24.39
N CYS A 16 17.53 -3.47 -24.34
CA CYS A 16 18.87 -3.02 -24.70
C CYS A 16 19.97 -3.61 -23.80
N ASN A 17 19.65 -3.84 -22.52
CA ASN A 17 20.56 -4.49 -21.56
C ASN A 17 20.62 -6.01 -21.71
N GLY A 18 19.88 -6.59 -22.66
CA GLY A 18 19.87 -8.02 -22.93
C GLY A 18 19.10 -8.79 -21.87
N GLY A 19 17.81 -9.01 -22.11
CA GLY A 19 16.95 -9.81 -21.26
C GLY A 19 15.48 -9.65 -21.63
N ASN A 20 14.66 -10.56 -21.11
CA ASN A 20 13.21 -10.40 -21.11
C ASN A 20 12.81 -9.57 -19.89
N ILE A 21 11.62 -8.97 -19.94
CA ILE A 21 11.05 -8.28 -18.78
C ILE A 21 10.52 -9.28 -17.75
N ALA A 22 10.68 -8.94 -16.48
CA ALA A 22 10.02 -9.54 -15.33
C ALA A 22 9.23 -8.45 -14.61
N VAL A 23 8.19 -8.85 -13.86
CA VAL A 23 7.48 -7.94 -12.96
C VAL A 23 7.59 -8.50 -11.56
N VAL A 24 8.10 -7.69 -10.62
CA VAL A 24 8.26 -8.04 -9.20
C VAL A 24 7.64 -6.91 -8.39
N ASN A 25 6.64 -7.23 -7.56
CA ASN A 25 5.95 -6.23 -6.73
C ASN A 25 5.49 -4.98 -7.51
N GLY A 26 5.00 -5.17 -8.74
CA GLY A 26 4.52 -4.09 -9.60
C GLY A 26 5.61 -3.30 -10.34
N LYS A 27 6.89 -3.60 -10.12
CA LYS A 27 8.03 -2.96 -10.80
C LYS A 27 8.58 -3.86 -11.91
N LEU A 28 9.01 -3.24 -13.01
CA LEU A 28 9.69 -3.93 -14.11
C LEU A 28 11.16 -4.17 -13.76
N GLU A 29 11.60 -5.40 -13.96
CA GLU A 29 12.96 -5.86 -13.70
C GLU A 29 13.49 -6.67 -14.89
N ASN A 30 14.82 -6.84 -14.96
CA ASN A 30 15.40 -7.77 -15.94
C ASN A 30 15.23 -9.21 -15.44
N CYS A 31 14.58 -10.07 -16.23
CA CYS A 31 14.32 -11.46 -15.90
C CYS A 31 15.60 -12.25 -15.56
N ARG A 32 16.74 -11.93 -16.18
CA ARG A 32 18.02 -12.60 -15.88
C ARG A 32 18.57 -12.31 -14.48
N LYS A 33 18.07 -11.24 -13.83
CA LYS A 33 18.46 -10.82 -12.48
C LYS A 33 17.38 -11.12 -11.44
N THR A 34 16.28 -11.75 -11.84
CA THR A 34 15.10 -11.96 -11.01
C THR A 34 14.91 -13.44 -10.72
N GLN A 35 14.58 -13.81 -9.49
CA GLN A 35 14.24 -15.19 -9.18
C GLN A 35 12.83 -15.52 -9.70
N CYS A 36 12.64 -16.70 -10.29
CA CYS A 36 11.34 -17.06 -10.89
C CYS A 36 10.19 -17.02 -9.87
N ASN A 37 10.40 -17.46 -8.63
CA ASN A 37 9.38 -17.42 -7.57
C ASN A 37 8.93 -16.00 -7.17
N GLU A 38 9.74 -14.98 -7.47
CA GLU A 38 9.42 -13.57 -7.18
C GLU A 38 8.75 -12.86 -8.37
N CYS A 39 8.78 -13.48 -9.56
CA CYS A 39 8.26 -12.88 -10.78
C CYS A 39 6.77 -13.19 -11.00
N ASN A 40 5.97 -12.16 -11.25
CA ASN A 40 4.55 -12.28 -11.57
C ASN A 40 4.28 -13.05 -12.87
N PHE A 41 5.28 -13.18 -13.75
CA PHE A 41 5.19 -13.97 -14.98
C PHE A 41 5.59 -15.43 -14.81
N ASN A 42 5.96 -15.88 -13.60
CA ASN A 42 6.34 -17.26 -13.36
C ASN A 42 5.25 -18.24 -13.82
N GLY A 43 5.55 -19.06 -14.80
CA GLY A 43 4.62 -20.03 -15.37
C GLY A 43 5.14 -21.47 -15.36
N GLY A 44 6.30 -21.74 -14.75
CA GLY A 44 6.94 -23.06 -14.78
C GLY A 44 7.73 -23.36 -16.06
N THR A 45 7.35 -22.78 -17.20
CA THR A 45 8.13 -22.85 -18.45
C THR A 45 8.38 -21.47 -19.07
N ILE A 46 9.37 -21.38 -19.96
CA ILE A 46 9.67 -20.16 -20.73
C ILE A 46 8.47 -19.73 -21.58
N ARG A 47 7.78 -20.69 -22.20
CA ARG A 47 6.60 -20.42 -23.03
C ARG A 47 5.46 -19.79 -22.22
N ASP A 48 5.28 -20.23 -20.98
CA ASP A 48 4.26 -19.67 -20.09
C ASP A 48 4.61 -18.24 -19.66
N CYS A 49 5.89 -17.96 -19.41
CA CYS A 49 6.37 -16.61 -19.17
C CYS A 49 6.09 -15.69 -20.38
N ASP A 50 6.33 -16.15 -21.61
CA ASP A 50 6.06 -15.39 -22.83
C ASP A 50 4.58 -15.06 -22.99
N ILE A 51 3.70 -16.03 -22.73
CA ILE A 51 2.23 -15.84 -22.80
C ILE A 51 1.79 -14.82 -21.75
N LYS A 52 2.25 -14.95 -20.50
CA LYS A 52 1.92 -14.02 -19.40
C LYS A 52 2.45 -12.61 -19.68
N THR A 53 3.67 -12.49 -20.18
CA THR A 53 4.28 -11.21 -20.56
C THR A 53 3.46 -10.51 -21.63
N ARG A 54 3.06 -11.22 -22.70
CA ARG A 54 2.21 -10.66 -23.77
C ARG A 54 0.84 -10.26 -23.25
N LYS A 55 0.23 -11.08 -22.39
CA LYS A 55 -1.07 -10.76 -21.79
C LYS A 55 -0.97 -9.48 -20.97
N TRP A 56 0.03 -9.37 -20.09
CA TRP A 56 0.27 -8.19 -19.28
C TRP A 56 0.52 -6.94 -20.12
N ALA A 57 1.40 -7.04 -21.12
CA ALA A 57 1.76 -5.92 -22.00
C ALA A 57 0.54 -5.32 -22.75
N ASN A 58 -0.46 -6.15 -23.06
CA ASN A 58 -1.69 -5.75 -23.73
C ASN A 58 -2.90 -5.60 -22.79
N SER A 59 -2.69 -5.68 -21.47
CA SER A 59 -3.72 -5.35 -20.50
C SER A 59 -3.74 -3.83 -20.25
N GLU A 60 -4.90 -3.30 -19.88
CA GLU A 60 -5.01 -1.92 -19.40
C GLU A 60 -4.08 -1.73 -18.20
N TYR A 61 -3.33 -0.63 -18.23
CA TYR A 61 -2.57 -0.15 -17.10
C TYR A 61 -3.54 0.30 -16.02
N VAL A 62 -3.35 -0.26 -14.84
CA VAL A 62 -4.01 0.18 -13.62
C VAL A 62 -3.00 1.02 -12.88
N GLU A 63 -3.32 2.29 -12.69
CA GLU A 63 -2.51 3.17 -11.85
C GLU A 63 -2.48 2.57 -10.44
N PRO A 64 -1.29 2.27 -9.89
CA PRO A 64 -1.18 1.87 -8.50
C PRO A 64 -1.81 2.95 -7.65
N ILE A 65 -2.83 2.59 -6.88
CA ILE A 65 -3.32 3.45 -5.81
C ILE A 65 -2.24 3.37 -4.74
N GLU A 66 -1.21 4.21 -4.86
CA GLU A 66 -0.31 4.50 -3.75
C GLU A 66 -1.21 4.90 -2.56
N PRO A 67 -0.99 4.38 -1.34
CA PRO A 67 -1.60 4.99 -0.17
C PRO A 67 -1.26 6.48 -0.23
N ILE A 68 -2.28 7.32 -0.33
CA ILE A 68 -2.17 8.74 -0.68
C ILE A 68 -1.38 9.55 0.36
N GLU A 69 -0.96 8.94 1.47
CA GLU A 69 -0.26 9.63 2.53
C GLU A 69 1.12 9.02 2.79
N PRO A 70 2.18 9.86 2.96
CA PRO A 70 3.45 9.38 3.46
C PRO A 70 3.21 8.62 4.77
N PRO A 71 3.97 7.54 5.03
CA PRO A 71 3.77 6.75 6.24
C PRO A 71 3.82 7.65 7.47
N VAL A 72 2.71 7.70 8.20
CA VAL A 72 2.57 8.53 9.40
C VAL A 72 3.60 8.07 10.43
N ASP A 73 4.47 8.98 10.86
CA ASP A 73 5.37 8.73 11.98
C ASP A 73 4.60 8.84 13.30
N TRP A 74 3.96 7.74 13.68
CA TRP A 74 3.13 7.63 14.88
C TRP A 74 3.86 7.97 16.18
N SER A 75 5.21 7.93 16.19
CA SER A 75 6.00 8.35 17.37
C SER A 75 5.94 9.86 17.64
N LYS A 76 5.50 10.65 16.64
CA LYS A 76 5.40 12.12 16.72
C LYS A 76 3.97 12.62 16.73
N VAL A 77 2.98 11.73 16.61
CA VAL A 77 1.56 12.11 16.64
C VAL A 77 1.20 12.57 18.06
N PRO A 78 0.62 13.76 18.25
CA PRO A 78 0.19 14.22 19.56
C PRO A 78 -0.91 13.35 20.16
N VAL A 79 -0.92 13.20 21.49
CA VAL A 79 -2.04 12.59 22.21
C VAL A 79 -3.32 13.35 21.90
N ASP A 80 -4.43 12.62 21.81
CA ASP A 80 -5.76 13.09 21.44
C ASP A 80 -5.91 13.57 20.00
N THR A 81 -4.97 13.24 19.11
CA THR A 81 -5.18 13.41 17.66
C THR A 81 -6.33 12.51 17.18
N PRO A 82 -7.34 13.05 16.46
CA PRO A 82 -8.37 12.25 15.83
C PRO A 82 -7.79 11.27 14.81
N VAL A 83 -8.15 9.99 14.92
CA VAL A 83 -7.67 8.92 14.06
C VAL A 83 -8.83 8.00 13.66
N LEU A 84 -8.65 7.34 12.53
CA LEU A 84 -9.47 6.23 12.08
C LEU A 84 -8.66 4.95 12.28
N VAL A 85 -9.27 3.95 12.92
CA VAL A 85 -8.60 2.66 13.23
C VAL A 85 -9.44 1.44 12.84
N THR A 86 -8.77 0.33 12.56
CA THR A 86 -9.39 -0.97 12.27
C THR A 86 -8.38 -2.10 12.44
N ASP A 87 -8.86 -3.33 12.66
CA ASP A 87 -8.03 -4.53 12.64
C ASP A 87 -8.06 -5.25 11.27
N ARG A 88 -8.85 -4.74 10.32
CA ARG A 88 -9.00 -5.32 8.98
C ARG A 88 -8.35 -4.46 7.91
N LYS A 89 -7.42 -5.05 7.16
CA LYS A 89 -6.70 -4.37 6.07
C LYS A 89 -7.62 -3.88 4.94
N ASP A 90 -8.69 -4.62 4.68
CA ASP A 90 -9.64 -4.43 3.58
C ASP A 90 -10.96 -3.78 4.05
N ALA A 91 -10.95 -3.15 5.23
CA ALA A 91 -12.13 -2.51 5.80
C ALA A 91 -12.67 -1.41 4.87
N ALA A 92 -13.97 -1.45 4.59
CA ALA A 92 -14.65 -0.35 3.93
C ALA A 92 -14.61 0.91 4.81
N GLU A 93 -14.67 2.11 4.23
CA GLU A 93 -14.58 3.38 4.97
C GLU A 93 -15.53 3.46 6.19
N SER A 94 -16.75 2.94 6.03
CA SER A 94 -17.77 2.89 7.10
C SER A 94 -17.43 1.95 8.26
N GLU A 95 -16.49 1.02 8.07
CA GLU A 95 -16.05 0.06 9.08
C GLU A 95 -14.88 0.58 9.93
N TRP A 96 -14.30 1.73 9.58
CA TRP A 96 -13.24 2.35 10.39
C TRP A 96 -13.83 3.04 11.62
N GLU A 97 -13.23 2.78 12.77
CA GLU A 97 -13.67 3.38 14.03
C GLU A 97 -13.02 4.76 14.22
N LYS A 98 -13.87 5.77 14.52
CA LYS A 98 -13.40 7.10 14.94
C LYS A 98 -12.94 7.05 16.38
N ARG A 99 -11.67 7.38 16.62
CA ARG A 99 -11.02 7.33 17.94
C ARG A 99 -10.04 8.49 18.10
N TYR A 100 -9.46 8.58 19.29
CA TYR A 100 -8.42 9.54 19.63
C TYR A 100 -7.12 8.80 19.98
N PHE A 101 -6.01 9.24 19.40
CA PHE A 101 -4.69 8.65 19.60
C PHE A 101 -4.25 8.78 21.05
N ALA A 102 -3.77 7.68 21.65
CA ALA A 102 -3.26 7.65 23.01
C ALA A 102 -1.74 7.51 23.06
N LYS A 103 -1.19 6.54 22.31
CA LYS A 103 0.26 6.32 22.22
C LYS A 103 0.62 5.40 21.03
N TYR A 104 1.91 5.34 20.73
CA TYR A 104 2.49 4.37 19.80
C TYR A 104 3.58 3.57 20.51
N GLU A 105 3.43 2.25 20.53
CA GLU A 105 4.36 1.34 21.23
C GLU A 105 4.41 -0.01 20.50
N ASN A 106 5.59 -0.61 20.39
CA ASN A 106 5.80 -1.93 19.76
C ASN A 106 5.21 -2.07 18.35
N GLY A 107 5.24 -0.99 17.56
CA GLY A 107 4.70 -1.00 16.21
C GLY A 107 3.18 -0.86 16.12
N MET A 108 2.47 -0.73 17.24
CA MET A 108 1.02 -0.63 17.31
C MET A 108 0.56 0.76 17.74
N VAL A 109 -0.52 1.22 17.12
CA VAL A 109 -1.24 2.42 17.53
C VAL A 109 -2.22 2.05 18.63
N TYR A 110 -2.23 2.84 19.70
CA TYR A 110 -3.19 2.73 20.78
C TYR A 110 -4.12 3.93 20.77
N THR A 111 -5.41 3.69 20.98
CA THR A 111 -6.42 4.74 21.13
C THR A 111 -7.13 4.63 22.47
N TRP A 112 -7.70 5.72 22.94
CA TRP A 112 -8.63 5.70 24.06
C TRP A 112 -9.90 4.90 23.72
N ALA A 113 -10.38 4.10 24.68
CA ALA A 113 -11.59 3.31 24.50
C ALA A 113 -12.84 4.20 24.39
N ASN A 114 -13.87 3.70 23.70
CA ASN A 114 -15.20 4.32 23.62
C ASN A 114 -15.23 5.78 23.13
N GLY A 115 -14.23 6.21 22.35
CA GLY A 115 -14.15 7.59 21.86
C GLY A 115 -13.81 8.62 22.95
N ALA A 116 -13.26 8.19 24.09
CA ALA A 116 -12.72 9.08 25.12
C ALA A 116 -11.42 9.77 24.65
N THR A 117 -10.89 10.66 25.48
CA THR A 117 -9.60 11.35 25.28
C THR A 117 -8.75 11.21 26.55
N SER A 118 -7.55 11.79 26.59
CA SER A 118 -6.71 11.80 27.79
C SER A 118 -7.36 12.45 29.02
N TRP A 119 -8.41 13.25 28.81
CA TRP A 119 -9.17 13.90 29.89
C TRP A 119 -10.09 12.94 30.66
N SER A 120 -10.65 11.93 29.97
CA SER A 120 -11.70 11.05 30.53
C SER A 120 -11.43 9.55 30.31
N GLY A 121 -10.42 9.21 29.53
CA GLY A 121 -10.06 7.85 29.17
C GLY A 121 -9.12 7.23 30.19
N GLU A 122 -9.51 6.10 30.74
CA GLU A 122 -8.66 5.28 31.61
C GLU A 122 -8.12 4.03 30.90
N ILE A 123 -8.79 3.60 29.83
CA ILE A 123 -8.52 2.36 29.10
C ILE A 123 -8.10 2.67 27.67
N VAL A 124 -7.10 1.94 27.17
CA VAL A 124 -6.61 2.03 25.79
C VAL A 124 -6.76 0.69 25.06
N SER A 125 -6.99 0.75 23.75
CA SER A 125 -7.06 -0.39 22.83
C SER A 125 -6.00 -0.27 21.75
N SER A 126 -5.35 -1.37 21.39
CA SER A 126 -4.39 -1.45 20.28
C SER A 126 -5.07 -1.78 18.96
N TRP A 127 -4.53 -1.29 17.85
CA TRP A 127 -5.06 -1.51 16.50
C TRP A 127 -3.97 -1.89 15.51
N MET A 128 -4.30 -2.79 14.57
CA MET A 128 -3.37 -3.20 13.50
C MET A 128 -3.21 -2.16 12.38
N TYR A 129 -4.26 -1.41 12.08
CA TYR A 129 -4.27 -0.39 11.03
C TYR A 129 -4.83 0.93 11.56
N ALA A 130 -4.19 2.03 11.17
CA ALA A 130 -4.58 3.38 11.56
C ALA A 130 -4.27 4.36 10.42
N LYS A 131 -5.11 5.39 10.28
CA LYS A 131 -4.85 6.58 9.45
C LYS A 131 -5.29 7.83 10.22
N LEU A 132 -4.71 8.99 9.90
CA LEU A 132 -5.17 10.25 10.48
C LEU A 132 -6.61 10.52 10.00
N ALA A 133 -7.44 11.09 10.86
CA ALA A 133 -8.73 11.58 10.39
C ALA A 133 -8.47 12.87 9.60
N GLU A 134 -8.95 12.95 8.37
CA GLU A 134 -8.95 14.19 7.60
C GLU A 134 -9.75 15.22 8.39
N SER A 135 -9.14 16.38 8.68
CA SER A 135 -9.87 17.49 9.26
C SER A 135 -10.86 17.99 8.20
N GLU A 136 -12.16 17.90 8.47
CA GLU A 136 -13.13 18.72 7.74
C GLU A 136 -12.73 20.18 8.02
N GLU A 137 -12.10 20.84 7.05
CA GLU A 137 -11.96 22.29 7.07
C GLU A 137 -13.38 22.84 7.11
N SER A 138 -13.81 23.28 8.28
CA SER A 138 -15.05 24.04 8.44
C SER A 138 -14.90 25.32 7.64
N HIS A 139 -15.42 25.33 6.42
CA HIS A 139 -15.67 26.58 5.71
C HIS A 139 -16.84 27.26 6.43
N ASP A 140 -16.50 28.24 7.26
CA ASP A 140 -17.44 29.22 7.87
C ASP A 140 -18.27 29.95 6.80
#